data_AF-A0A9P4LKE7-F1
#
_entry.id   AF-A0A9P4LKE7-F1
#
_cell.length_a   1.000
_cell.length_b   1.000
_cell.length_c   1.000
_cell.angle_alpha   90.00
_cell.angle_beta   90.00
_cell.angle_gamma   90.00
#
_symmetry.space_group_name_H-M   'P 1'
#
loop_
_entity.id
_entity.type
_entity.pdbx_description
1 polymer ?
#
loop_
_entity_poly.entity_id
_entity_poly.type
_entity_poly.pdbx_seq_one_letter_code
_entity_poly.pdbx_strand_id
1 'polypeptide(L)'
;MFPLVRLASLGLLAAASDPSRPTFDCSTDTKHASDDFLQAIKSLHGGSNSGSPAARAALASRDGTTGPIAVDAVFHIVSTNDKKSSVTNDMPNSQIDALNKAYAPYDISFNLINVTWTTNDAWAVGQKADDDEMKKSLRQGSYRTLNLYFQTDLTDGVLGHPTVYFNDGCNINAQTMPGGPMNGYNAGMTAVHETGHWMGLLHTFEGYSCDGPGDYIDDTPVEKEATDGCPTSPAKRSCPDQQKADESDSIHKYMDYSIDSCYEGFTALQVDRMRSMWGMYRAGN
;
A
#
# COMPACT_ATOMS: atom_id res chain seq x y z
N MET A 1 31.01 -45.02 -38.71
CA MET A 1 30.65 -44.99 -37.28
C MET A 1 30.45 -43.53 -36.91
N PHE A 2 29.29 -43.21 -36.36
CA PHE A 2 28.67 -41.87 -36.20
C PHE A 2 29.45 -40.89 -35.28
N PRO A 3 29.15 -39.57 -35.32
CA PRO A 3 30.09 -38.50 -34.98
C PRO A 3 30.13 -38.12 -33.49
N LEU A 4 31.17 -37.36 -33.12
CA LEU A 4 31.32 -36.64 -31.85
C LEU A 4 30.10 -35.76 -31.55
N VAL A 5 29.43 -36.01 -30.42
CA VAL A 5 28.55 -35.06 -29.75
C VAL A 5 29.26 -34.63 -28.47
N ARG A 6 29.68 -33.37 -28.39
CA ARG A 6 30.04 -32.71 -27.12
C ARG A 6 29.14 -31.50 -26.94
N LEU A 7 28.59 -31.47 -25.72
CA LEU A 7 27.53 -30.63 -25.18
C LEU A 7 27.62 -29.17 -25.61
N ALA A 8 26.54 -28.68 -26.22
CA ALA A 8 26.19 -27.26 -26.14
C ALA A 8 25.86 -26.95 -24.68
N SER A 9 26.61 -26.00 -24.11
CA SER A 9 26.32 -25.31 -22.87
C SER A 9 24.87 -24.81 -22.87
N LEU A 10 24.03 -25.38 -21.99
CA LEU A 10 22.71 -24.83 -21.69
C LEU A 10 22.92 -23.41 -21.16
N GLY A 11 22.37 -22.45 -21.90
CA GLY A 11 22.34 -21.06 -21.51
C GLY A 11 21.64 -20.89 -20.17
N LEU A 12 22.27 -20.08 -19.31
CA LEU A 12 21.61 -19.36 -18.24
C LEU A 12 20.52 -18.52 -18.91
N LEU A 13 19.27 -19.00 -18.91
CA LEU A 13 18.13 -18.09 -19.03
C LEU A 13 18.05 -17.37 -17.69
N ALA A 14 18.74 -16.24 -17.59
CA ALA A 14 18.27 -15.17 -16.75
C ALA A 14 16.83 -14.88 -17.20
N ALA A 15 15.86 -15.11 -16.33
CA ALA A 15 14.51 -14.62 -16.53
C ALA A 15 14.63 -13.09 -16.57
N ALA A 16 14.76 -12.54 -17.77
CA ALA A 16 14.59 -11.13 -18.00
C ALA A 16 13.16 -10.80 -17.54
N SER A 17 13.05 -9.87 -16.59
CA SER A 17 11.80 -9.22 -16.23
C SER A 17 11.06 -8.82 -17.50
N ASP A 18 9.87 -9.36 -17.70
CA ASP A 18 9.01 -9.05 -18.84
C ASP A 18 8.54 -7.58 -18.72
N PRO A 19 8.99 -6.67 -19.59
CA PRO A 19 8.64 -5.24 -19.51
C PRO A 19 7.17 -4.96 -19.91
N SER A 20 6.36 -6.01 -20.18
CA SER A 20 4.94 -5.89 -20.53
C SER A 20 3.96 -6.13 -19.37
N ARG A 21 4.46 -6.45 -18.16
CA ARG A 21 3.63 -6.51 -16.96
C ARG A 21 3.64 -5.16 -16.26
N PRO A 22 2.48 -4.49 -16.08
CA PRO A 22 2.43 -3.25 -15.32
C PRO A 22 2.89 -3.55 -13.89
N THR A 23 4.05 -3.03 -13.52
CA THR A 23 4.50 -3.00 -12.13
C THR A 23 3.62 -1.99 -11.41
N PHE A 24 2.86 -2.45 -10.42
CA PHE A 24 1.98 -1.61 -9.64
C PHE A 24 2.85 -0.80 -8.66
N ASP A 25 3.25 0.42 -9.05
CA ASP A 25 4.05 1.33 -8.21
C ASP A 25 3.14 2.38 -7.55
N CYS A 26 3.05 2.35 -6.22
CA CYS A 26 2.13 3.17 -5.44
C CYS A 26 2.66 4.56 -5.06
N SER A 27 3.87 4.93 -5.51
CA SER A 27 4.53 6.24 -5.28
C SER A 27 4.74 6.68 -3.82
N THR A 28 4.59 5.76 -2.86
CA THR A 28 4.90 5.94 -1.44
C THR A 28 6.32 5.48 -1.12
N ASP A 29 7.27 6.10 -1.82
CA ASP A 29 8.69 5.95 -1.53
C ASP A 29 9.22 7.15 -0.71
N THR A 30 10.42 7.00 -0.16
CA THR A 30 11.10 8.07 0.57
C THR A 30 11.47 9.29 -0.29
N LYS A 31 11.33 9.23 -1.62
CA LYS A 31 11.64 10.32 -2.55
C LYS A 31 10.44 11.23 -2.77
N HIS A 32 9.22 10.70 -2.63
CA HIS A 32 7.97 11.43 -2.85
C HIS A 32 7.25 11.76 -1.53
N ALA A 33 7.63 11.13 -0.42
CA ALA A 33 7.12 11.45 0.91
C ALA A 33 7.54 12.86 1.39
N SER A 34 6.68 13.53 2.17
CA SER A 34 6.99 14.84 2.74
C SER A 34 8.10 14.76 3.80
N ASP A 35 8.89 15.83 3.94
CA ASP A 35 9.96 15.89 4.95
C ASP A 35 9.44 15.66 6.37
N ASP A 36 8.27 16.23 6.71
CA ASP A 36 7.63 16.07 8.02
C ASP A 36 7.23 14.61 8.28
N PHE A 37 6.69 13.93 7.28
CA PHE A 37 6.35 12.51 7.37
C PHE A 37 7.60 11.65 7.55
N LEU A 38 8.64 11.88 6.75
CA LEU A 38 9.91 11.16 6.87
C LEU A 38 10.57 11.42 8.23
N GLN A 39 10.47 12.65 8.75
CA GLN A 39 10.98 12.98 10.07
C GLN A 39 10.20 12.26 11.17
N ALA A 40 8.86 12.21 11.09
CA ALA A 40 8.05 11.44 12.02
C ALA A 40 8.40 9.96 11.96
N ILE A 41 8.60 9.41 10.76
CA ILE A 41 8.96 8.00 10.59
C ILE A 41 10.31 7.69 11.27
N LYS A 42 11.33 8.51 10.97
CA LYS A 42 12.67 8.41 11.55
C LYS A 42 12.66 8.57 13.08
N SER A 43 11.85 9.50 13.60
CA SER A 43 11.77 9.77 15.04
C SER A 43 11.18 8.58 15.81
N LEU A 44 10.11 8.00 15.28
CA LEU A 44 9.48 6.80 15.83
C LEU A 44 10.42 5.57 15.77
N HIS A 45 11.19 5.40 14.69
CA HIS A 45 12.19 4.33 14.57
C HIS A 45 13.36 4.50 15.54
N GLY A 46 13.95 5.70 15.63
CA GLY A 46 15.09 5.97 16.51
C GLY A 46 14.76 6.03 18.01
N GLY A 47 13.52 5.80 18.42
CA GLY A 47 13.08 5.86 19.82
C GLY A 47 13.31 7.22 20.50
N SER A 48 13.49 8.29 19.70
CA SER A 48 13.98 9.57 20.18
C SER A 48 12.86 10.41 20.81
N ASN A 49 13.01 10.70 22.11
CA ASN A 49 12.18 11.65 22.87
C ASN A 49 12.49 13.14 22.56
N SER A 50 13.30 13.45 21.54
CA SER A 50 13.60 14.82 21.16
C SER A 50 12.90 15.18 19.85
N GLY A 51 11.79 15.92 19.92
CA GLY A 51 11.06 16.31 18.71
C GLY A 51 9.93 17.30 18.94
N SER A 52 9.41 17.82 17.82
CA SER A 52 8.39 18.87 17.67
C SER A 52 7.11 18.62 18.49
N PRO A 53 6.17 19.59 18.60
CA PRO A 53 4.85 19.37 19.22
C PRO A 53 4.14 18.09 18.75
N ALA A 54 4.33 17.66 17.50
CA ALA A 54 3.80 16.39 16.97
C ALA A 54 4.48 15.14 17.57
N ALA A 55 5.79 15.15 17.80
CA ALA A 55 6.49 14.05 18.49
C ALA A 55 6.09 13.98 19.99
N ARG A 56 5.80 15.13 20.61
CA ARG A 56 5.22 15.17 21.97
C ARG A 56 3.77 14.66 22.00
N ALA A 57 2.98 14.92 20.96
CA ALA A 57 1.66 14.32 20.78
C ALA A 57 1.74 12.80 20.53
N ALA A 58 2.77 12.32 19.83
CA ALA A 58 3.05 10.89 19.63
C ALA A 58 3.39 10.15 20.94
N LEU A 59 4.09 10.80 21.87
CA LEU A 59 4.38 10.26 23.19
C LEU A 59 3.16 10.30 24.11
N ALA A 60 2.33 11.35 24.02
CA ALA A 60 1.05 11.40 24.72
C ALA A 60 0.02 10.39 24.16
N SER A 61 0.14 10.01 22.89
CA SER A 61 -0.69 8.99 22.25
C SER A 61 -0.20 7.56 22.52
N ARG A 62 1.08 7.32 22.81
CA ARG A 62 1.57 6.00 23.27
C ARG A 62 0.85 5.49 24.53
N ASP A 63 0.33 6.38 25.37
CA ASP A 63 -0.44 6.03 26.57
C ASP A 63 -1.98 6.05 26.31
N GLY A 64 -2.41 6.42 25.09
CA GLY A 64 -3.82 6.67 24.75
C GLY A 64 -4.36 5.98 23.48
N THR A 65 -3.55 5.25 22.70
CA THR A 65 -3.96 4.57 21.45
C THR A 65 -3.98 3.04 21.53
N THR A 66 -4.07 2.48 22.74
CA THR A 66 -4.27 1.02 22.96
C THR A 66 -5.71 0.58 22.70
N GLY A 67 -6.63 1.50 22.41
CA GLY A 67 -8.03 1.21 22.13
C GLY A 67 -8.30 0.87 20.65
N PRO A 68 -9.52 0.37 20.35
CA PRO A 68 -9.97 0.16 18.98
C PRO A 68 -9.94 1.45 18.16
N ILE A 69 -9.53 1.35 16.89
CA ILE A 69 -9.59 2.42 15.91
C ILE A 69 -10.80 2.14 15.00
N ALA A 70 -11.71 3.12 14.93
CA ALA A 70 -12.80 3.12 13.98
C ALA A 70 -12.60 4.26 12.97
N VAL A 71 -12.53 3.89 11.70
CA VAL A 71 -12.27 4.81 10.58
C VAL A 71 -13.53 4.87 9.73
N ASP A 72 -14.09 6.07 9.56
CA ASP A 72 -15.13 6.27 8.54
C ASP A 72 -14.46 6.27 7.16
N ALA A 73 -15.05 5.55 6.21
CA ALA A 73 -14.55 5.40 4.85
C ALA A 73 -15.59 5.89 3.83
N VAL A 74 -15.12 6.57 2.79
CA VAL A 74 -15.90 6.99 1.63
C VAL A 74 -15.25 6.43 0.39
N PHE A 75 -16.03 5.73 -0.44
CA PHE A 75 -15.54 5.20 -1.71
C PHE A 75 -16.06 6.06 -2.86
N HIS A 76 -15.15 6.52 -3.72
CA HIS A 76 -15.46 7.27 -4.92
C HIS A 76 -15.19 6.38 -6.12
N ILE A 77 -16.25 5.85 -6.74
CA ILE A 77 -16.13 5.11 -7.98
C ILE A 77 -16.11 6.11 -9.14
N VAL A 78 -15.00 6.15 -9.85
CA VAL A 78 -14.77 7.08 -10.96
C VAL A 78 -14.48 6.28 -12.22
N SER A 79 -15.36 6.41 -13.20
CA SER A 79 -15.32 5.58 -14.40
C SER A 79 -15.26 6.41 -15.67
N THR A 80 -14.58 5.88 -16.68
CA THR A 80 -14.82 6.31 -18.06
C THR A 80 -16.26 5.95 -18.47
N ASN A 81 -16.83 6.66 -19.42
CA ASN A 81 -18.16 6.37 -19.94
C ASN A 81 -18.28 4.93 -20.48
N ASP A 82 -17.19 4.43 -21.09
CA ASP A 82 -17.14 3.09 -21.68
C ASP A 82 -17.02 1.98 -20.62
N LYS A 83 -16.42 2.27 -19.46
CA LYS A 83 -16.23 1.29 -18.38
C LYS A 83 -17.19 1.49 -17.19
N LYS A 84 -18.20 2.35 -17.29
CA LYS A 84 -19.17 2.59 -16.19
C LYS A 84 -19.88 1.34 -15.68
N SER A 85 -20.05 0.31 -16.51
CA SER A 85 -20.67 -0.96 -16.14
C SER A 85 -19.66 -2.02 -15.68
N SER A 86 -18.37 -1.71 -15.65
CA SER A 86 -17.31 -2.63 -15.19
C SER A 86 -17.25 -2.73 -13.67
N VAL A 87 -17.72 -1.71 -12.96
CA VAL A 87 -17.84 -1.71 -11.49
C VAL A 87 -19.30 -1.95 -11.12
N THR A 88 -19.58 -3.04 -10.41
CA THR A 88 -20.93 -3.38 -9.95
C THR A 88 -21.22 -2.78 -8.58
N ASN A 89 -22.50 -2.68 -8.21
CA ASN A 89 -22.92 -2.16 -6.91
C ASN A 89 -22.43 -3.02 -5.71
N ASP A 90 -22.06 -4.28 -5.95
CA ASP A 90 -21.60 -5.21 -4.90
C ASP A 90 -20.10 -5.08 -4.61
N MET A 91 -19.32 -4.56 -5.57
CA MET A 91 -17.86 -4.44 -5.44
C MET A 91 -17.45 -3.52 -4.26
N PRO A 92 -18.06 -2.34 -4.05
CA PRO A 92 -17.78 -1.51 -2.87
C PRO A 92 -18.02 -2.23 -1.53
N ASN A 93 -19.13 -2.98 -1.42
CA ASN A 93 -19.45 -3.72 -0.20
C ASN A 93 -18.42 -4.84 0.05
N SER A 94 -18.07 -5.58 -1.00
CA SER A 94 -17.05 -6.63 -0.90
C SER A 94 -15.67 -6.06 -0.57
N GLN A 95 -15.36 -4.85 -1.05
CA GLN A 95 -14.11 -4.17 -0.76
C GLN A 95 -14.01 -3.68 0.69
N ILE A 96 -15.08 -3.12 1.27
CA ILE A 96 -15.06 -2.77 2.70
C ILE A 96 -14.98 -4.01 3.59
N ASP A 97 -15.58 -5.13 3.19
CA ASP A 97 -15.43 -6.41 3.88
C ASP A 97 -13.97 -6.91 3.84
N ALA A 98 -13.28 -6.76 2.71
CA ALA A 98 -11.87 -7.11 2.57
C ALA A 98 -10.97 -6.26 3.50
N LEU A 99 -11.21 -4.94 3.57
CA LEU A 99 -10.52 -4.05 4.51
C LEU A 99 -10.76 -4.49 5.97
N ASN A 100 -12.02 -4.68 6.36
CA ASN A 100 -12.34 -5.10 7.73
C ASN A 100 -11.74 -6.47 8.07
N LYS A 101 -11.73 -7.42 7.13
CA LYS A 101 -11.10 -8.72 7.33
C LYS A 101 -9.58 -8.59 7.56
N ALA A 102 -8.90 -7.76 6.78
CA ALA A 102 -7.45 -7.60 6.89
C ALA A 102 -7.03 -6.88 8.18
N TYR A 103 -7.82 -5.90 8.64
CA TYR A 103 -7.46 -5.01 9.74
C TYR A 103 -8.09 -5.38 11.11
N ALA A 104 -9.16 -6.16 11.14
CA ALA A 104 -9.82 -6.58 12.39
C ALA A 104 -8.89 -7.28 13.40
N PRO A 105 -7.90 -8.12 13.01
CA PRO A 105 -6.96 -8.72 13.96
C PRO A 105 -6.14 -7.69 14.76
N TYR A 106 -6.12 -6.43 14.32
CA TYR A 106 -5.36 -5.35 14.92
C TYR A 106 -6.26 -4.31 15.59
N ASP A 107 -7.53 -4.63 15.87
CA ASP A 107 -8.56 -3.72 16.43
C ASP A 107 -8.73 -2.42 15.61
N ILE A 108 -8.57 -2.52 14.29
CA ILE A 108 -8.84 -1.44 13.34
C ILE A 108 -10.04 -1.86 12.50
N SER A 109 -11.04 -0.98 12.41
CA SER A 109 -12.30 -1.23 11.70
C SER A 109 -12.65 -0.04 10.81
N PHE A 110 -13.34 -0.34 9.71
CA PHE A 110 -13.77 0.63 8.71
C PHE A 110 -15.29 0.62 8.56
N ASN A 111 -15.88 1.81 8.65
CA ASN A 111 -17.30 2.04 8.47
C ASN A 111 -17.53 2.75 7.14
N LEU A 112 -18.10 2.06 6.15
CA LEU A 112 -18.40 2.66 4.85
C LEU A 112 -19.61 3.58 4.97
N ILE A 113 -19.36 4.89 5.04
CA ILE A 113 -20.41 5.90 5.25
C ILE A 113 -21.03 6.42 3.95
N ASN A 114 -20.32 6.30 2.81
CA ASN A 114 -20.83 6.72 1.52
C ASN A 114 -20.10 6.05 0.34
N VAL A 115 -20.82 5.85 -0.77
CA VAL A 115 -20.26 5.46 -2.07
C VAL A 115 -20.76 6.43 -3.12
N THR A 116 -19.87 7.18 -3.76
CA THR A 116 -20.22 8.08 -4.86
C THR A 116 -19.86 7.47 -6.20
N TRP A 117 -20.66 7.73 -7.24
CA TRP A 117 -20.44 7.25 -8.60
C TRP A 117 -20.30 8.44 -9.53
N THR A 118 -19.15 8.57 -10.21
CA THR A 118 -18.84 9.67 -11.10
C THR A 118 -18.39 9.13 -12.46
N THR A 119 -18.99 9.61 -13.54
CA THR A 119 -18.53 9.33 -14.90
C THR A 119 -17.76 10.53 -15.41
N ASN A 120 -16.44 10.39 -15.51
CA ASN A 120 -15.54 11.41 -16.03
C ASN A 120 -14.27 10.72 -16.54
N ASP A 121 -14.08 10.75 -17.86
CA ASP A 121 -13.00 10.01 -18.52
C ASP A 121 -11.61 10.48 -18.09
N ALA A 122 -11.42 11.80 -17.90
CA ALA A 122 -10.14 12.37 -17.48
C ALA A 122 -9.80 11.96 -16.04
N TRP A 123 -10.79 12.10 -15.14
CA TRP A 123 -10.61 11.69 -13.74
C TRP A 123 -10.44 10.18 -13.60
N ALA A 124 -11.05 9.36 -14.45
CA ALA A 124 -10.90 7.91 -14.39
C ALA A 124 -9.50 7.40 -14.79
N VAL A 125 -8.71 8.20 -15.51
CA VAL A 125 -7.30 7.91 -15.84
C VAL A 125 -6.37 8.39 -14.73
N GLY A 126 -6.68 9.51 -14.07
CA GLY A 126 -5.94 9.97 -12.89
C GLY A 126 -4.63 10.69 -13.19
N GLN A 127 -4.53 11.39 -14.33
CA GLN A 127 -3.39 12.28 -14.56
C GLN A 127 -3.35 13.39 -13.51
N LYS A 128 -2.16 13.83 -13.09
CA LYS A 128 -1.99 14.69 -11.90
C LYS A 128 -2.97 15.87 -11.78
N ALA A 129 -3.17 16.65 -12.85
CA ALA A 129 -4.05 17.81 -12.80
C ALA A 129 -5.54 17.41 -12.62
N ASP A 130 -5.94 16.33 -13.28
CA ASP A 130 -7.29 15.76 -13.20
C ASP A 130 -7.53 15.09 -11.83
N ASP A 131 -6.52 14.42 -11.28
CA ASP A 131 -6.55 13.87 -9.92
C ASP A 131 -6.73 14.97 -8.86
N ASP A 132 -5.95 16.05 -8.97
CA ASP A 132 -6.06 17.21 -8.08
C ASP A 132 -7.48 17.84 -8.15
N GLU A 133 -8.09 17.90 -9.34
CA GLU A 133 -9.45 18.40 -9.52
C GLU A 133 -10.49 17.45 -8.93
N MET A 134 -10.39 16.15 -9.25
CA MET A 134 -11.26 15.10 -8.75
C MET A 134 -11.31 15.11 -7.21
N LYS A 135 -10.14 15.08 -6.56
CA LYS A 135 -10.07 15.02 -5.10
C LYS A 135 -10.59 16.29 -4.43
N LYS A 136 -10.35 17.48 -5.01
CA LYS A 136 -10.97 18.73 -4.53
C LYS A 136 -12.49 18.71 -4.60
N SER A 137 -13.04 18.06 -5.63
CA SER A 137 -14.49 18.00 -5.86
C SER A 137 -15.17 16.94 -4.99
N LEU A 138 -14.54 15.78 -4.84
CA LEU A 138 -15.19 14.59 -4.29
C LEU A 138 -14.90 14.33 -2.81
N ARG A 139 -13.75 14.76 -2.29
CA ARG A 139 -13.32 14.45 -0.92
C ARG A 139 -14.40 14.80 0.10
N GLN A 140 -14.59 13.89 1.05
CA GLN A 140 -15.57 14.01 2.13
C GLN A 140 -14.94 13.79 3.50
N GLY A 141 -15.54 14.39 4.53
CA GLY A 141 -15.14 14.22 5.92
C GLY A 141 -13.92 15.06 6.32
N SER A 142 -13.23 14.63 7.39
CA SER A 142 -12.02 15.27 7.92
C SER A 142 -10.77 14.44 7.63
N TYR A 143 -9.61 14.79 8.20
CA TYR A 143 -8.41 13.93 8.16
C TYR A 143 -8.62 12.55 8.80
N ARG A 144 -9.70 12.36 9.58
CA ARG A 144 -10.11 11.06 10.15
C ARG A 144 -10.85 10.17 9.17
N THR A 145 -11.33 10.71 8.05
CA THR A 145 -12.13 10.00 7.06
C THR A 145 -11.24 9.51 5.93
N LEU A 146 -11.20 8.20 5.73
CA LEU A 146 -10.48 7.57 4.64
C LEU A 146 -11.29 7.75 3.35
N ASN A 147 -10.71 8.44 2.36
CA ASN A 147 -11.30 8.58 1.03
C ASN A 147 -10.53 7.67 0.06
N LEU A 148 -11.22 6.69 -0.53
CA LEU A 148 -10.67 5.78 -1.54
C LEU A 148 -11.29 6.09 -2.90
N TYR A 149 -10.46 6.42 -3.89
CA TYR A 149 -10.86 6.74 -5.26
C TYR A 149 -10.59 5.54 -6.15
N PHE A 150 -11.62 4.78 -6.48
CA PHE A 150 -11.54 3.64 -7.37
C PHE A 150 -11.74 4.07 -8.82
N GLN A 151 -10.66 4.08 -9.60
CA GLN A 151 -10.60 4.60 -10.96
C GLN A 151 -10.48 3.45 -11.99
N THR A 152 -11.30 3.45 -13.05
CA THR A 152 -11.37 2.31 -14.01
C THR A 152 -10.20 2.20 -15.00
N ASP A 153 -9.44 3.28 -15.14
CA ASP A 153 -8.38 3.43 -16.16
C ASP A 153 -7.05 3.89 -15.54
N LEU A 154 -6.93 3.78 -14.22
CA LEU A 154 -5.70 4.06 -13.50
C LEU A 154 -4.64 3.02 -13.88
N THR A 155 -3.62 3.45 -14.63
CA THR A 155 -2.54 2.56 -15.11
C THR A 155 -1.41 2.39 -14.11
N ASP A 156 -1.20 3.38 -13.24
CA ASP A 156 -0.21 3.39 -12.18
C ASP A 156 -0.91 3.73 -10.87
N GLY A 157 -0.62 3.01 -9.78
CA GLY A 157 -1.22 3.28 -8.47
C GLY A 157 -0.77 4.65 -7.96
N VAL A 158 -1.54 5.71 -8.19
CA VAL A 158 -1.12 7.04 -7.71
C VAL A 158 -1.65 7.28 -6.30
N LEU A 159 -0.91 6.89 -5.26
CA LEU A 159 -1.15 7.53 -3.97
C LEU A 159 -0.65 8.96 -4.00
N GLY A 160 -1.57 9.89 -3.74
CA GLY A 160 -1.23 11.26 -3.37
C GLY A 160 -0.98 11.32 -1.87
N HIS A 161 0.24 11.68 -1.46
CA HIS A 161 0.47 12.07 -0.07
C HIS A 161 -0.18 13.44 0.22
N PRO A 162 -0.71 13.67 1.43
CA PRO A 162 -1.24 14.96 1.88
C PRO A 162 -0.12 15.96 2.15
N THR A 163 0.48 16.53 1.11
CA THR A 163 1.09 17.87 1.26
C THR A 163 0.01 18.94 1.36
N VAL A 164 -1.20 18.64 0.86
CA VAL A 164 -2.38 19.50 0.94
C VAL A 164 -3.62 18.66 1.27
N TYR A 165 -4.49 19.19 2.15
CA TYR A 165 -5.69 18.52 2.67
C TYR A 165 -6.53 17.79 1.63
N PHE A 166 -6.76 18.42 0.48
CA PHE A 166 -7.61 17.85 -0.56
C PHE A 166 -7.01 16.60 -1.19
N ASN A 167 -5.68 16.45 -1.19
CA ASN A 167 -4.99 15.32 -1.82
C ASN A 167 -4.93 14.07 -0.92
N ASP A 168 -5.38 14.18 0.33
CA ASP A 168 -5.45 13.04 1.25
C ASP A 168 -6.46 11.99 0.76
N GLY A 169 -6.04 10.72 0.79
CA GLY A 169 -6.80 9.58 0.32
C GLY A 169 -5.97 8.71 -0.62
N CYS A 170 -6.58 7.65 -1.14
CA CYS A 170 -5.88 6.67 -1.96
C CYS A 170 -6.54 6.51 -3.32
N ASN A 171 -5.75 6.53 -4.39
CA ASN A 171 -6.26 6.14 -5.71
C ASN A 171 -5.95 4.68 -5.95
N ILE A 172 -6.95 3.94 -6.39
CA ILE A 172 -6.89 2.51 -6.56
C ILE A 172 -7.48 2.18 -7.92
N ASN A 173 -6.87 1.25 -8.65
CA ASN A 173 -7.49 0.76 -9.86
C ASN A 173 -8.76 -0.03 -9.49
N ALA A 174 -9.92 0.40 -9.97
CA ALA A 174 -11.21 -0.21 -9.64
C ALA A 174 -11.29 -1.71 -9.99
N GLN A 175 -10.44 -2.18 -10.89
CA GLN A 175 -10.39 -3.57 -11.32
C GLN A 175 -9.75 -4.53 -10.29
N THR A 176 -9.12 -4.00 -9.24
CA THR A 176 -8.54 -4.78 -8.12
C THR A 176 -9.54 -5.02 -6.98
N MET A 177 -10.72 -4.39 -7.02
CA MET A 177 -11.77 -4.70 -6.07
C MET A 177 -12.21 -6.16 -6.20
N PRO A 178 -12.72 -6.77 -5.10
CA PRO A 178 -13.35 -8.09 -5.16
C PRO A 178 -14.43 -8.16 -6.24
N GLY A 179 -14.34 -9.13 -7.13
CA GLY A 179 -15.23 -9.28 -8.29
C GLY A 179 -14.77 -8.54 -9.57
N GLY A 180 -13.67 -7.80 -9.49
CA GLY A 180 -13.02 -7.17 -10.64
C GLY A 180 -12.27 -8.17 -11.54
N PRO A 181 -11.88 -7.76 -12.76
CA PRO A 181 -11.29 -8.66 -13.75
C PRO A 181 -9.77 -8.90 -13.57
N MET A 182 -9.10 -8.21 -12.65
CA MET A 182 -7.63 -8.29 -12.49
C MET A 182 -7.21 -9.52 -11.68
N ASN A 183 -7.23 -10.69 -12.32
CA ASN A 183 -6.91 -11.97 -11.68
C ASN A 183 -5.59 -11.93 -10.91
N GLY A 184 -5.62 -12.36 -9.65
CA GLY A 184 -4.46 -12.34 -8.74
C GLY A 184 -4.37 -11.08 -7.89
N TYR A 185 -5.07 -10.00 -8.27
CA TYR A 185 -5.13 -8.73 -7.55
C TYR A 185 -6.57 -8.26 -7.29
N ASN A 186 -7.55 -9.16 -7.49
CA ASN A 186 -8.99 -8.86 -7.42
C ASN A 186 -9.64 -9.43 -6.17
N ALA A 187 -8.93 -9.51 -5.05
CA ALA A 187 -9.47 -9.82 -3.72
C ALA A 187 -9.49 -8.60 -2.80
N GLY A 188 -9.20 -7.40 -3.34
CA GLY A 188 -9.25 -6.13 -2.62
C GLY A 188 -8.02 -5.83 -1.77
N MET A 189 -6.92 -6.58 -1.93
CA MET A 189 -5.72 -6.35 -1.13
C MET A 189 -4.91 -5.14 -1.59
N THR A 190 -5.09 -4.68 -2.83
CA THR A 190 -4.59 -3.36 -3.25
C THR A 190 -5.10 -2.25 -2.32
N ALA A 191 -6.40 -2.20 -2.03
CA ALA A 191 -6.92 -1.19 -1.11
C ALA A 191 -6.39 -1.37 0.32
N VAL A 192 -6.12 -2.61 0.74
CA VAL A 192 -5.49 -2.92 2.04
C VAL A 192 -4.08 -2.34 2.11
N HIS A 193 -3.27 -2.56 1.07
CA HIS A 193 -1.93 -2.00 0.89
C HIS A 193 -1.94 -0.48 0.92
N GLU A 194 -2.79 0.15 0.10
CA GLU A 194 -2.94 1.60 0.04
C GLU A 194 -3.36 2.21 1.38
N THR A 195 -4.24 1.52 2.10
CA THR A 195 -4.67 1.96 3.44
C THR A 195 -3.51 1.89 4.44
N GLY A 196 -2.59 0.94 4.29
CA GLY A 196 -1.38 0.83 5.10
C GLY A 196 -0.48 2.05 4.93
N HIS A 197 -0.32 2.51 3.69
CA HIS A 197 0.35 3.79 3.40
C HIS A 197 -0.37 5.00 3.98
N TRP A 198 -1.71 5.05 3.87
CA TRP A 198 -2.49 6.13 4.48
C TRP A 198 -2.33 6.19 6.00
N MET A 199 -2.07 5.03 6.63
CA MET A 199 -1.69 4.86 8.03
C MET A 199 -0.17 4.98 8.29
N GLY A 200 0.62 5.32 7.28
CA GLY A 200 2.03 5.69 7.43
C GLY A 200 3.03 4.55 7.38
N LEU A 201 2.69 3.44 6.72
CA LEU A 201 3.63 2.39 6.34
C LEU A 201 4.35 2.74 5.04
N LEU A 202 5.57 2.22 4.89
CA LEU A 202 6.33 2.23 3.64
C LEU A 202 6.34 0.81 3.06
N HIS A 203 6.78 0.66 1.82
CA HIS A 203 7.00 -0.67 1.24
C HIS A 203 8.07 -1.44 2.03
N THR A 204 7.96 -2.76 2.14
CA THR A 204 8.97 -3.59 2.85
C THR A 204 10.36 -3.51 2.23
N PHE A 205 10.41 -3.26 0.92
CA PHE A 205 11.62 -3.10 0.12
C PHE A 205 12.05 -1.62 -0.03
N GLU A 206 11.51 -0.72 0.80
CA GLU A 206 11.85 0.71 0.74
C GLU A 206 13.35 0.94 0.88
N GLY A 207 13.85 1.96 0.18
CA GLY A 207 15.29 2.20 0.02
C GLY A 207 15.92 1.37 -1.10
N TYR A 208 15.25 0.32 -1.57
CA TYR A 208 15.65 -0.50 -2.73
C TYR A 208 17.11 -0.99 -2.62
N SER A 209 17.50 -1.38 -1.41
CA SER A 209 18.87 -1.70 -1.03
C SER A 209 18.91 -2.67 0.14
N CYS A 210 20.00 -3.45 0.24
CA CYS A 210 20.27 -4.26 1.43
C CYS A 210 20.94 -3.47 2.56
N ASP A 211 21.22 -2.20 2.32
CA ASP A 211 21.83 -1.28 3.27
C ASP A 211 20.83 -0.23 3.74
N GLY A 212 21.03 0.30 4.95
CA GLY A 212 20.20 1.35 5.52
C GLY A 212 19.00 0.81 6.32
N PRO A 213 18.06 1.68 6.68
CA PRO A 213 16.97 1.33 7.60
C PRO A 213 15.76 0.68 6.91
N GLY A 214 15.78 0.49 5.58
CA GLY A 214 14.65 -0.05 4.83
C GLY A 214 13.38 0.78 5.00
N ASP A 215 12.31 0.10 5.41
CA ASP A 215 10.99 0.66 5.73
C ASP A 215 10.92 1.33 7.12
N TYR A 216 12.03 1.37 7.87
CA TYR A 216 12.13 1.87 9.24
C TYR A 216 11.30 1.07 10.26
N ILE A 217 11.14 -0.24 10.04
CA ILE A 217 10.41 -1.15 10.92
C ILE A 217 11.27 -2.38 11.22
N ASP A 218 11.74 -2.49 12.46
CA ASP A 218 12.78 -3.46 12.85
C ASP A 218 12.38 -4.94 12.72
N ASP A 219 11.09 -5.25 12.69
CA ASP A 219 10.57 -6.63 12.53
C ASP A 219 10.19 -6.96 11.08
N THR A 220 10.46 -6.06 10.13
CA THR A 220 10.45 -6.34 8.69
C THR A 220 11.86 -6.76 8.26
N PRO A 221 12.06 -7.98 7.74
CA PRO A 221 13.34 -8.37 7.13
C PRO A 221 13.77 -7.41 6.02
N VAL A 222 15.07 -7.12 5.94
CA VAL A 222 15.63 -6.27 4.89
C VAL A 222 15.40 -6.86 3.50
N GLU A 223 14.97 -6.02 2.57
CA GLU A 223 14.59 -6.39 1.22
C GLU A 223 14.99 -5.27 0.24
N LYS A 224 15.52 -5.61 -0.94
CA LYS A 224 15.96 -4.60 -1.93
C LYS A 224 15.03 -4.45 -3.13
N GLU A 225 14.15 -5.42 -3.36
CA GLU A 225 13.34 -5.48 -4.58
C GLU A 225 11.95 -6.01 -4.24
N ALA A 226 10.92 -5.41 -4.83
CA ALA A 226 9.55 -5.86 -4.69
C ALA A 226 9.35 -7.30 -5.17
N THR A 227 8.36 -7.98 -4.60
CA THR A 227 7.99 -9.32 -5.01
C THR A 227 6.93 -9.31 -6.11
N ASP A 228 7.13 -10.13 -7.15
CA ASP A 228 6.07 -10.49 -8.12
C ASP A 228 5.63 -11.94 -7.86
N GLY A 229 4.33 -12.20 -7.86
CA GLY A 229 3.76 -13.51 -7.59
C GLY A 229 3.79 -13.93 -6.11
N CYS A 230 4.16 -15.19 -5.85
CA CYS A 230 4.26 -15.76 -4.50
C CYS A 230 5.41 -16.80 -4.41
N PRO A 231 6.68 -16.37 -4.45
CA PRO A 231 7.85 -17.25 -4.51
C PRO A 231 8.21 -17.85 -3.13
N THR A 232 7.54 -18.95 -2.77
CA THR A 232 7.72 -19.62 -1.47
C THR A 232 8.78 -20.72 -1.45
N SER A 233 9.16 -21.27 -2.61
CA SER A 233 10.13 -22.39 -2.69
C SER A 233 11.03 -22.31 -3.94
N PRO A 234 12.33 -21.99 -3.79
CA PRO A 234 12.97 -21.56 -2.53
C PRO A 234 12.39 -20.22 -2.06
N ALA A 235 12.51 -19.94 -0.75
CA ALA A 235 12.11 -18.64 -0.22
C ALA A 235 12.91 -17.52 -0.89
N LYS A 236 12.23 -16.44 -1.30
CA LYS A 236 12.86 -15.26 -1.90
C LYS A 236 13.79 -14.60 -0.88
N ARG A 237 15.04 -14.37 -1.27
CA ARG A 237 16.06 -13.68 -0.46
C ARG A 237 16.81 -12.72 -1.36
N SER A 238 16.38 -11.47 -1.36
CA SER A 238 17.03 -10.44 -2.15
C SER A 238 18.27 -9.86 -1.44
N CYS A 239 18.33 -10.02 -0.10
CA CYS A 239 19.44 -9.59 0.77
C CYS A 239 19.97 -10.71 1.68
N PRO A 240 20.45 -11.83 1.13
CA PRO A 240 20.79 -13.03 1.90
C PRO A 240 21.91 -12.84 2.91
N ASP A 241 22.82 -11.88 2.70
CA ASP A 241 23.97 -11.63 3.59
C ASP A 241 23.58 -10.75 4.79
N GLN A 242 22.47 -10.03 4.71
CA GLN A 242 21.96 -9.13 5.77
C GLN A 242 20.76 -9.72 6.50
N GLN A 243 20.05 -10.66 5.88
CA GLN A 243 18.96 -11.41 6.49
C GLN A 243 19.50 -12.49 7.44
N LYS A 244 18.77 -12.76 8.52
CA LYS A 244 19.08 -13.90 9.40
C LYS A 244 18.89 -15.24 8.64
N ALA A 245 19.46 -16.29 9.20
CA ALA A 245 19.42 -17.62 8.59
C ALA A 245 17.99 -18.15 8.39
N ASP A 246 17.04 -17.70 9.19
CA ASP A 246 15.61 -18.04 9.16
C ASP A 246 14.72 -16.94 8.56
N GLU A 247 15.28 -15.83 8.11
CA GLU A 247 14.54 -14.73 7.48
C GLU A 247 14.52 -14.85 5.96
N SER A 248 13.50 -14.29 5.34
CA SER A 248 13.37 -14.13 3.90
C SER A 248 12.67 -12.81 3.62
N ASP A 249 12.60 -12.44 2.34
CA ASP A 249 11.84 -11.28 1.90
C ASP A 249 10.39 -11.37 2.38
N SER A 250 9.76 -10.21 2.58
CA SER A 250 8.47 -10.08 3.27
C SER A 250 7.27 -10.38 2.35
N ILE A 251 7.36 -11.44 1.55
CA ILE A 251 6.43 -11.76 0.45
C ILE A 251 4.97 -11.92 0.93
N HIS A 252 4.77 -12.25 2.19
CA HIS A 252 3.45 -12.45 2.80
C HIS A 252 2.90 -11.20 3.51
N LYS A 253 3.62 -10.07 3.48
CA LYS A 253 3.21 -8.83 4.11
C LYS A 253 2.45 -7.94 3.15
N TYR A 254 1.37 -7.33 3.63
CA TYR A 254 0.53 -6.46 2.81
C TYR A 254 1.28 -5.28 2.18
N MET A 255 2.46 -4.91 2.70
CA MET A 255 3.28 -3.80 2.18
C MET A 255 4.35 -4.23 1.15
N ASP A 256 4.36 -5.49 0.72
CA ASP A 256 5.08 -5.95 -0.49
C ASP A 256 4.13 -5.86 -1.72
N TYR A 257 4.54 -6.34 -2.89
CA TYR A 257 3.78 -6.34 -4.16
C TYR A 257 3.35 -7.73 -4.63
N SER A 258 3.41 -8.72 -3.74
CA SER A 258 2.92 -10.07 -4.01
C SER A 258 1.45 -10.11 -4.44
N ILE A 259 1.04 -11.21 -5.06
CA ILE A 259 -0.38 -11.41 -5.41
C ILE A 259 -1.25 -11.53 -4.16
N ASP A 260 -2.54 -11.19 -4.27
CA ASP A 260 -3.48 -11.13 -3.15
C ASP A 260 -3.54 -12.43 -2.33
N SER A 261 -3.44 -13.59 -3.00
CA SER A 261 -3.49 -14.88 -2.31
C SER A 261 -2.22 -15.23 -1.53
N CYS A 262 -1.15 -14.44 -1.70
CA CYS A 262 0.10 -14.62 -0.96
C CYS A 262 0.10 -13.87 0.37
N TYR A 263 -0.73 -12.84 0.53
CA TYR A 263 -0.70 -12.03 1.74
C TYR A 263 -1.30 -12.74 2.95
N GLU A 264 -0.71 -12.46 4.12
CA GLU A 264 -1.11 -13.03 5.41
C GLU A 264 -1.37 -11.96 6.47
N GLY A 265 -0.66 -10.82 6.45
CA GLY A 265 -0.81 -9.84 7.52
C GLY A 265 0.20 -8.69 7.53
N PHE A 266 0.07 -7.81 8.52
CA PHE A 266 1.10 -6.86 8.92
C PHE A 266 2.02 -7.49 9.98
N THR A 267 3.18 -6.89 10.22
CA THR A 267 4.02 -7.21 11.39
C THR A 267 3.51 -6.48 12.64
N ALA A 268 4.04 -6.82 13.81
CA ALA A 268 3.64 -6.16 15.05
C ALA A 268 4.06 -4.69 15.06
N LEU A 269 5.28 -4.38 14.62
CA LEU A 269 5.77 -3.00 14.59
C LEU A 269 5.16 -2.18 13.43
N GLN A 270 4.70 -2.81 12.34
CA GLN A 270 3.82 -2.15 11.37
C GLN A 270 2.50 -1.69 12.02
N VAL A 271 1.89 -2.52 12.87
CA VAL A 271 0.66 -2.13 13.59
C VAL A 271 0.92 -0.98 14.57
N ASP A 272 2.01 -1.04 15.34
CA ASP A 272 2.40 0.03 16.27
C ASP A 272 2.68 1.36 15.53
N ARG A 273 3.32 1.27 14.35
CA ARG A 273 3.53 2.41 13.45
C ARG A 273 2.19 3.02 13.04
N MET A 274 1.27 2.21 12.52
CA MET A 274 -0.06 2.67 12.08
C MET A 274 -0.82 3.38 13.20
N ARG A 275 -0.80 2.82 14.42
CA ARG A 275 -1.44 3.43 15.60
C ARG A 275 -0.82 4.77 15.99
N SER A 276 0.51 4.87 15.92
CA SER A 276 1.23 6.11 16.21
C SER A 276 0.89 7.20 15.19
N MET A 277 0.91 6.85 13.91
CA MET A 277 0.58 7.75 12.80
C MET A 277 -0.88 8.19 12.81
N TRP A 278 -1.80 7.28 13.15
CA TRP A 278 -3.20 7.61 13.39
C TRP A 278 -3.35 8.69 14.48
N GLY A 279 -2.69 8.52 15.63
CA GLY A 279 -2.73 9.51 16.70
C GLY A 279 -2.18 10.88 16.30
N MET A 280 -1.07 10.92 15.55
CA MET A 280 -0.39 12.15 15.15
C MET A 280 -1.14 12.95 14.06
N TYR A 281 -1.64 12.26 13.04
CA TYR A 281 -2.09 12.92 11.81
C TYR A 281 -3.59 12.81 11.56
N ARG A 282 -4.26 11.82 12.18
CA ARG A 282 -5.67 11.51 11.90
C ARG A 282 -6.55 11.91 13.07
N ALA A 283 -6.26 11.38 14.26
CA ALA A 283 -7.18 11.46 15.39
C ALA A 283 -7.32 12.86 16.00
N GLY A 284 -6.29 13.70 15.90
CA GLY A 284 -6.13 14.96 16.62
C GLY A 284 -6.15 16.25 15.79
N ASN A 285 -6.48 16.19 14.50
CA ASN A 285 -6.55 17.35 13.59
C ASN A 285 -7.91 17.47 12.90
#